data_AF-A0A067FC72-F1
#
_entry.id   AF-A0A067FC72-F1
#
_cell.length_a   1.000
_cell.length_b   1.000
_cell.length_c   1.000
_cell.angle_alpha   90.00
_cell.angle_beta   90.00
_cell.angle_gamma   90.00
#
_symmetry.space_group_name_H-M   'P 1'
#
loop_
_entity.id
_entity.type
_entity.pdbx_description
1 polymer ?
#
loop_
_entity_poly.entity_id
_entity_poly.type
_entity_poly.pdbx_seq_one_letter_code
_entity_poly.pdbx_strand_id
1 'polypeptide(L)'
;MRNSVQKLGSSTGKYGDPTLMRFLIARSMDSEKAARMFVQWQKWRATMVPNGFIADSEVPDELEPRKIFLQGLTKDGLPLLVIQVRKHFPSKDPLQFKKFVVHLLDKTIASSFRGSEVGNEKLTAILDLRQISYKNVDVRGMITGFQFLQ
;
A
#
# COMPACT_ATOMS: atom_id res chain seq x y z
N MET A 1 18.74 -12.63 -5.60
CA MET A 1 17.91 -11.51 -6.09
C MET A 1 18.75 -10.32 -6.56
N ARG A 2 19.67 -9.77 -5.75
CA ARG A 2 20.48 -8.58 -6.11
C ARG A 2 21.16 -8.69 -7.48
N ASN A 3 21.83 -9.82 -7.77
CA ASN A 3 22.45 -10.07 -9.09
C ASN A 3 21.43 -10.06 -10.23
N SER A 4 20.24 -10.64 -10.03
CA SER A 4 19.17 -10.65 -11.02
C SER A 4 18.61 -9.24 -11.26
N VAL A 5 18.51 -8.39 -10.23
CA VAL A 5 18.14 -6.97 -10.37
C VAL A 5 19.18 -6.21 -11.21
N GLN A 6 20.48 -6.46 -10.97
CA GLN A 6 21.56 -5.85 -11.75
C GLN A 6 21.52 -6.28 -13.22
N LYS A 7 21.26 -7.56 -13.51
CA LYS A 7 21.06 -8.07 -14.88
C LYS A 7 19.87 -7.41 -15.59
N LEU A 8 18.86 -6.95 -14.85
CA LEU A 8 17.72 -6.19 -15.37
C LEU A 8 18.00 -4.68 -15.52
N GLY A 9 19.24 -4.24 -15.30
CA GLY A 9 19.64 -2.84 -15.43
C GLY A 9 19.13 -1.92 -14.32
N SER A 10 18.78 -2.47 -13.16
CA SER A 10 18.36 -1.69 -11.98
C SER A 10 19.31 -1.90 -10.79
N SER A 11 19.08 -1.16 -9.70
CA SER A 11 19.88 -1.22 -8.47
C SER A 11 19.01 -1.44 -7.24
N THR A 12 19.59 -2.12 -6.25
CA THR A 12 19.00 -2.34 -4.92
C THR A 12 19.54 -1.38 -3.86
N GLY A 13 20.46 -0.47 -4.20
CA GLY A 13 21.22 0.31 -3.22
C GLY A 13 20.40 1.23 -2.30
N LYS A 14 19.18 1.61 -2.70
CA LYS A 14 18.26 2.40 -1.87
C LYS A 14 17.49 1.57 -0.83
N TYR A 15 17.59 0.24 -0.88
CA TYR A 15 16.72 -0.67 -0.12
C TYR A 15 17.55 -1.72 0.63
N GLY A 16 17.22 -1.89 1.91
CA GLY A 16 17.84 -2.89 2.77
C GLY A 16 17.34 -4.31 2.50
N ASP A 17 17.96 -5.28 3.18
CA ASP A 17 17.54 -6.70 3.11
C ASP A 17 16.07 -6.93 3.49
N PRO A 18 15.47 -6.23 4.48
CA PRO A 18 14.05 -6.40 4.82
C PRO A 18 13.11 -6.17 3.63
N THR A 19 13.29 -5.06 2.90
CA THR A 19 12.51 -4.78 1.69
C THR A 19 12.71 -5.89 0.65
N LEU A 20 13.95 -6.31 0.37
CA LEU A 20 14.22 -7.33 -0.66
C LEU A 20 13.62 -8.70 -0.29
N MET A 21 13.62 -9.03 1.00
CA MET A 21 13.04 -10.27 1.51
C MET A 21 11.53 -10.34 1.23
N ARG A 22 10.80 -9.22 1.31
CA ARG A 22 9.37 -9.18 0.95
C ARG A 22 9.10 -9.66 -0.48
N PHE A 23 9.90 -9.18 -1.44
CA PHE A 23 9.75 -9.58 -2.85
C PHE A 23 10.12 -11.05 -3.08
N LEU A 24 11.11 -11.56 -2.34
CA LEU A 24 11.45 -12.99 -2.35
C LEU A 24 10.29 -13.83 -1.81
N ILE A 25 9.77 -13.51 -0.63
CA ILE A 25 8.63 -14.22 -0.03
C ILE A 25 7.41 -14.19 -0.97
N ALA A 26 7.08 -13.03 -1.54
CA ALA A 26 5.95 -12.86 -2.46
C ALA A 26 6.08 -13.68 -3.76
N ARG A 27 7.29 -14.17 -4.08
CA ARG A 27 7.57 -15.00 -5.26
C ARG A 27 8.19 -16.34 -4.88
N SER A 28 7.85 -16.88 -3.72
CA SER A 28 8.25 -18.22 -3.26
C SER A 28 9.77 -18.44 -3.28
N MET A 29 10.53 -17.40 -2.88
CA MET A 29 11.99 -17.35 -2.90
C MET A 29 12.64 -17.47 -4.31
N ASP A 30 11.84 -17.40 -5.39
CA ASP A 30 12.35 -17.35 -6.76
C ASP A 30 13.02 -16.01 -7.03
N SER A 31 14.34 -16.05 -7.10
CA SER A 31 15.16 -14.84 -7.16
C SER A 31 14.97 -14.03 -8.44
N GLU A 32 14.58 -14.66 -9.56
CA GLU A 32 14.37 -13.99 -10.83
C GLU A 32 12.98 -13.36 -10.89
N LYS A 33 11.94 -14.09 -10.46
CA LYS A 33 10.58 -13.56 -10.36
C LYS A 33 10.51 -12.41 -9.36
N ALA A 34 11.18 -12.54 -8.21
CA ALA A 34 11.28 -11.47 -7.22
C ALA A 34 11.98 -10.24 -7.80
N ALA A 35 13.09 -10.41 -8.54
CA ALA A 35 13.80 -9.30 -9.16
C ALA A 35 12.94 -8.60 -10.23
N ARG A 36 12.21 -9.33 -11.07
CA ARG A 36 11.28 -8.74 -12.05
C ARG A 36 10.19 -7.92 -11.36
N MET A 37 9.56 -8.47 -10.32
CA MET A 37 8.55 -7.78 -9.53
C MET A 37 9.12 -6.51 -8.87
N PHE A 38 10.32 -6.59 -8.29
CA PHE A 38 10.98 -5.46 -7.66
C PHE A 38 11.30 -4.33 -8.66
N VAL A 39 11.84 -4.66 -9.83
CA VAL A 39 12.13 -3.66 -10.87
C VAL A 39 10.84 -3.00 -11.38
N GLN A 40 9.78 -3.78 -11.57
CA GLN A 40 8.46 -3.25 -11.94
C GLN A 40 7.91 -2.31 -10.84
N TRP A 41 8.02 -2.72 -9.57
CA TRP A 41 7.62 -1.92 -8.43
C TRP A 41 8.44 -0.62 -8.32
N GLN A 42 9.75 -0.64 -8.56
CA GLN A 42 10.59 0.56 -8.55
C GLN A 42 10.14 1.56 -9.63
N LYS A 43 9.88 1.07 -10.85
CA LYS A 43 9.35 1.90 -11.94
C LYS A 43 8.00 2.50 -11.58
N TRP A 44 7.12 1.70 -11.00
CA TRP A 44 5.80 2.15 -10.54
C TRP A 44 5.89 3.16 -9.40
N ARG A 45 6.78 2.97 -8.41
CA ARG A 45 7.02 3.96 -7.35
C ARG A 45 7.54 5.27 -7.92
N ALA A 46 8.45 5.23 -8.89
CA ALA A 46 9.00 6.43 -9.52
C ALA A 46 7.94 7.25 -10.27
N THR A 47 6.90 6.62 -10.82
CA THR A 47 5.80 7.32 -11.51
C THR A 47 4.68 7.75 -10.57
N MET A 48 4.30 6.91 -9.60
CA MET A 48 3.17 7.18 -8.70
C MET A 48 3.55 8.07 -7.51
N VAL A 49 4.79 7.97 -7.02
CA VAL A 49 5.27 8.66 -5.83
C VAL A 49 6.65 9.30 -6.08
N PRO A 50 6.74 10.25 -7.03
CA PRO A 50 8.02 10.80 -7.46
C PRO A 50 8.79 11.53 -6.34
N ASN A 51 8.05 12.10 -5.37
CA ASN A 51 8.61 12.82 -4.22
C ASN A 51 8.89 11.90 -3.01
N GLY A 52 8.73 10.58 -3.16
CA GLY A 52 8.91 9.59 -2.09
C GLY A 52 7.72 9.43 -1.15
N PHE A 53 6.82 10.40 -1.09
CA PHE A 53 5.53 10.32 -0.39
C PHE A 53 4.41 11.02 -1.20
N ILE A 54 3.16 10.77 -0.83
CA ILE A 54 1.97 11.48 -1.34
C ILE A 54 1.46 12.39 -0.23
N ALA A 55 1.35 13.68 -0.50
CA ALA A 55 0.87 14.65 0.48
C ALA A 55 -0.66 14.61 0.63
N ASP A 56 -1.17 15.02 1.79
CA ASP A 56 -2.63 15.13 2.04
C ASP A 56 -3.31 16.05 1.00
N SER A 57 -2.62 17.09 0.53
CA SER A 57 -3.09 18.01 -0.51
C SER A 57 -3.26 17.38 -1.90
N GLU A 58 -2.69 16.20 -2.13
CA GLU A 58 -2.86 15.46 -3.39
C GLU A 58 -4.07 14.53 -3.37
N VAL A 59 -4.69 14.31 -2.20
CA VAL A 59 -5.82 13.39 -2.00
C VAL A 59 -6.95 13.98 -1.13
N PRO A 60 -7.28 15.28 -1.23
CA PRO A 60 -8.23 15.94 -0.34
C PRO A 60 -9.64 15.34 -0.40
N ASP A 61 -10.11 14.94 -1.59
CA ASP A 61 -11.47 14.44 -1.78
C ASP A 61 -11.67 13.06 -1.15
N GLU A 62 -10.60 12.28 -1.05
CA GLU A 62 -10.63 10.96 -0.43
C GLU A 62 -10.45 11.02 1.10
N LEU A 63 -9.80 12.08 1.60
CA LEU A 63 -9.62 12.36 3.02
C LEU A 63 -10.85 13.03 3.65
N GLU A 64 -11.55 13.91 2.91
CA GLU A 64 -12.71 14.68 3.39
C GLU A 64 -13.78 13.81 4.08
N PRO A 65 -14.19 12.64 3.54
CA PRO A 65 -15.23 11.84 4.17
C PRO A 65 -14.84 11.25 5.53
N ARG A 66 -13.54 11.24 5.87
CA ARG A 66 -12.99 10.62 7.09
C ARG A 66 -13.53 9.20 7.27
N LYS A 67 -13.36 8.40 6.21
CA LYS A 67 -13.85 7.02 6.10
C LYS A 67 -12.88 5.98 6.64
N ILE A 68 -11.60 6.31 6.86
CA ILE A 68 -10.58 5.40 7.37
C ILE A 68 -9.86 6.02 8.55
N PHE A 69 -9.67 5.24 9.61
CA PHE A 69 -8.99 5.65 10.83
C PHE A 69 -7.84 4.68 11.10
N LEU A 70 -6.62 5.20 11.17
CA LEU A 70 -5.45 4.46 11.64
C LEU A 70 -5.41 4.55 13.17
N GLN A 71 -5.58 3.40 13.82
CA GLN A 71 -5.53 3.23 15.26
C GLN A 71 -4.13 2.75 15.69
N GLY A 72 -3.95 2.57 16.99
CA GLY A 72 -2.75 1.95 17.55
C GLY A 72 -2.54 0.51 17.09
N LEU A 73 -1.53 -0.14 17.67
CA LEU A 73 -1.19 -1.52 17.33
C LEU A 73 -2.17 -2.52 17.97
N THR A 74 -2.47 -3.61 17.28
CA THR A 74 -3.15 -4.78 17.84
C THR A 74 -2.30 -5.46 18.91
N LYS A 75 -2.86 -6.45 19.61
CA LYS A 75 -2.10 -7.28 20.57
C LYS A 75 -0.87 -7.95 19.95
N ASP A 76 -0.95 -8.31 18.66
CA ASP A 76 0.14 -8.90 17.89
C ASP A 76 1.09 -7.85 17.29
N GLY A 77 0.90 -6.57 17.62
CA GLY A 77 1.77 -5.49 17.18
C GLY A 77 1.52 -4.98 15.76
N LEU A 78 0.37 -5.29 15.15
CA LEU A 78 0.04 -4.86 13.79
C LEU A 78 -0.72 -3.53 13.80
N PRO A 79 -0.44 -2.57 12.91
CA PRO A 79 -1.27 -1.37 12.75
C PRO A 79 -2.72 -1.75 12.43
N LEU A 80 -3.66 -1.10 13.11
CA LEU A 80 -5.09 -1.35 12.96
C LEU A 80 -5.77 -0.24 12.15
N LEU A 81 -6.35 -0.59 11.02
CA LEU A 81 -7.24 0.28 10.25
C LEU A 81 -8.70 -0.01 10.59
N VAL A 82 -9.49 1.04 10.82
CA VAL A 82 -10.95 0.96 10.93
C VAL A 82 -11.56 1.71 9.75
N ILE A 83 -12.34 1.01 8.93
CA ILE A 83 -12.87 1.53 7.68
C ILE A 83 -14.40 1.58 7.78
N GLN A 84 -14.96 2.79 7.71
CA GLN A 84 -16.40 3.03 7.69
C GLN A 84 -16.92 2.99 6.25
N VAL A 85 -17.40 1.82 5.80
CA VAL A 85 -17.77 1.61 4.40
C VAL A 85 -18.98 2.46 3.98
N ARG A 86 -19.90 2.77 4.90
CA ARG A 86 -21.03 3.69 4.63
C ARG A 86 -20.62 5.08 4.16
N LYS A 87 -19.37 5.49 4.42
CA LYS A 87 -18.80 6.77 4.01
C LYS A 87 -17.95 6.69 2.73
N HIS A 88 -17.80 5.51 2.16
CA HIS A 88 -17.14 5.35 0.87
C HIS A 88 -18.13 5.67 -0.24
N PHE A 89 -17.72 6.52 -1.16
CA PHE A 89 -18.39 6.77 -2.42
C PHE A 89 -17.40 6.53 -3.56
N PRO A 90 -17.87 6.03 -4.72
CA PRO A 90 -17.03 5.91 -5.90
C PRO A 90 -16.34 7.22 -6.24
N SER A 91 -15.02 7.16 -6.46
CA SER A 91 -14.25 8.37 -6.72
C SER A 91 -14.59 8.98 -8.09
N LYS A 92 -14.68 10.30 -8.14
CA LYS A 92 -14.80 11.05 -9.41
C LYS A 92 -13.45 11.22 -10.10
N ASP A 93 -12.35 11.05 -9.37
CA ASP A 93 -10.98 11.11 -9.86
C ASP A 93 -10.26 9.80 -9.54
N PRO A 94 -10.23 8.84 -10.48
CA PRO A 94 -9.55 7.56 -10.30
C PRO A 94 -8.05 7.68 -9.99
N LEU A 95 -7.38 8.75 -10.42
CA LEU A 95 -5.96 8.96 -10.14
C LEU A 95 -5.79 9.38 -8.69
N GLN A 96 -6.60 10.32 -8.21
CA GLN A 96 -6.62 10.72 -6.81
C GLN A 96 -6.93 9.53 -5.89
N PHE A 97 -7.89 8.67 -6.27
CA PHE A 97 -8.18 7.44 -5.52
C PHE A 97 -6.97 6.51 -5.46
N LYS A 98 -6.27 6.26 -6.57
CA LYS A 98 -5.04 5.46 -6.57
C LYS A 98 -3.98 6.06 -5.65
N LYS A 99 -3.77 7.37 -5.73
CA LYS A 99 -2.87 8.10 -4.83
C LYS A 99 -3.29 7.95 -3.37
N PHE A 100 -4.59 8.01 -3.08
CA PHE A 100 -5.12 7.82 -1.73
C PHE A 100 -4.84 6.42 -1.18
N VAL A 101 -4.98 5.37 -1.99
CA VAL A 101 -4.64 4.00 -1.57
C VAL A 101 -3.16 3.91 -1.21
N VAL A 102 -2.25 4.47 -2.02
CA VAL A 102 -0.81 4.50 -1.69
C VAL A 102 -0.54 5.31 -0.42
N HIS A 103 -1.12 6.49 -0.33
CA HIS A 103 -1.00 7.38 0.83
C HIS A 103 -1.39 6.65 2.13
N LEU A 104 -2.53 5.95 2.11
CA LEU A 104 -3.00 5.15 3.23
C LEU A 104 -2.04 4.01 3.58
N LEU A 105 -1.61 3.22 2.58
CA LEU A 105 -0.73 2.08 2.80
C LEU A 105 0.65 2.51 3.31
N ASP A 106 1.25 3.56 2.74
CA ASP A 106 2.55 4.09 3.16
C ASP A 106 2.48 4.57 4.63
N LYS A 107 1.44 5.32 5.01
CA LYS A 107 1.23 5.75 6.41
C LYS A 107 1.00 4.56 7.36
N THR A 108 0.28 3.54 6.92
CA THR A 108 0.01 2.34 7.73
C THR A 108 1.27 1.49 7.93
N ILE A 109 2.11 1.34 6.90
CA ILE A 109 3.39 0.65 7.01
C ILE A 109 4.32 1.44 7.93
N ALA A 110 4.42 2.76 7.76
CA ALA A 110 5.28 3.60 8.58
C ALA A 110 4.90 3.54 10.07
N SER A 111 3.61 3.44 10.41
CA SER A 111 3.17 3.32 11.82
C SER A 111 3.49 1.96 12.46
N SER A 112 3.89 0.96 11.67
CA SER A 112 4.31 -0.35 12.16
C SER A 112 5.80 -0.44 12.51
N PHE A 113 6.61 0.54 12.08
CA PHE A 113 8.05 0.52 12.30
C PHE A 113 8.38 0.72 13.79
N ARG A 114 9.16 -0.21 14.36
CA ARG A 114 9.70 -0.13 15.73
C ARG A 114 11.17 0.27 15.67
N GLY A 115 11.43 1.48 15.18
CA GLY A 115 12.77 2.02 14.95
C GLY A 115 13.25 1.84 13.51
N SER A 116 13.16 0.62 12.95
CA SER A 116 13.48 0.32 11.56
C SER A 116 12.48 -0.64 10.91
N GLU A 117 12.58 -0.81 9.60
CA GLU A 117 11.84 -1.81 8.84
C GLU A 117 12.22 -3.23 9.29
N VAL A 118 11.21 -4.08 9.48
CA VAL A 118 11.32 -5.49 9.90
C VAL A 118 11.29 -6.44 8.68
N GLY A 119 10.60 -6.05 7.61
CA GLY A 119 10.53 -6.83 6.36
C GLY A 119 9.37 -7.83 6.28
N ASN A 120 8.44 -7.78 7.24
CA ASN A 120 7.22 -8.60 7.28
C ASN A 120 6.04 -7.81 7.88
N GLU A 121 6.00 -6.53 7.59
CA GLU A 121 4.97 -5.59 8.01
C GLU A 121 3.63 -6.05 7.46
N LYS A 122 2.69 -6.24 8.38
CA LYS A 122 1.31 -6.61 8.09
C LYS A 122 0.41 -5.60 8.73
N LEU A 123 -0.80 -5.45 8.22
CA LEU A 123 -1.84 -4.62 8.82
C LEU A 123 -3.04 -5.48 9.17
N THR A 124 -3.84 -5.00 10.11
CA THR A 124 -5.18 -5.52 10.38
C THR A 124 -6.19 -4.46 9.99
N ALA A 125 -7.25 -4.83 9.28
CA ALA A 125 -8.32 -3.92 8.90
C ALA A 125 -9.68 -4.44 9.39
N ILE A 126 -10.47 -3.55 9.99
CA ILE A 126 -11.87 -3.78 10.34
C ILE A 126 -12.74 -3.01 9.34
N LEU A 127 -13.56 -3.73 8.59
CA LEU A 127 -14.57 -3.15 7.71
C LEU A 127 -15.90 -3.02 8.47
N ASP A 128 -16.27 -1.78 8.84
CA ASP A 128 -17.58 -1.49 9.42
C ASP A 128 -18.62 -1.38 8.29
N LEU A 129 -19.40 -2.46 8.13
CA LEU A 129 -20.47 -2.60 7.13
C LEU A 129 -21.84 -2.12 7.64
N ARG A 130 -21.91 -1.46 8.80
CA ARG A 130 -23.19 -0.91 9.27
C ARG A 130 -23.65 0.22 8.34
N GLN A 131 -24.92 0.17 7.94
CA GLN A 131 -25.59 1.19 7.12
C GLN A 131 -24.98 1.38 5.72
N ILE A 132 -24.35 0.36 5.12
CA ILE A 132 -24.02 0.44 3.69
C ILE A 132 -25.31 0.40 2.86
N SER A 133 -25.27 1.02 1.69
CA SER A 133 -26.28 0.83 0.65
C SER A 133 -25.64 0.78 -0.73
N TYR A 134 -26.45 0.59 -1.78
CA TYR A 134 -25.97 0.49 -3.16
C TYR A 134 -25.09 1.66 -3.61
N LYS A 135 -25.31 2.87 -3.06
CA LYS A 135 -24.49 4.06 -3.38
C LYS A 135 -23.02 3.93 -2.95
N ASN A 136 -22.72 3.03 -2.01
CA ASN A 136 -21.37 2.78 -1.49
C ASN A 136 -20.62 1.69 -2.27
N VAL A 137 -21.30 0.97 -3.17
CA VAL A 137 -20.70 -0.11 -3.94
C VAL A 137 -19.84 0.49 -5.05
N ASP A 138 -18.53 0.27 -4.97
CA ASP A 138 -17.55 0.73 -5.96
C ASP A 138 -16.71 -0.44 -6.47
N VAL A 139 -17.14 -1.05 -7.58
CA VAL A 139 -16.41 -2.16 -8.19
C VAL A 139 -15.00 -1.74 -8.65
N ARG A 140 -14.86 -0.51 -9.17
CA ARG A 140 -13.56 -0.01 -9.65
C ARG A 140 -12.62 0.28 -8.49
N GLY A 141 -13.14 0.85 -7.42
CA GLY A 141 -12.42 1.06 -6.17
C GLY A 141 -11.93 -0.25 -5.57
N MET A 142 -12.78 -1.28 -5.53
CA MET A 142 -12.39 -2.62 -5.08
C MET A 142 -11.30 -3.24 -5.94
N ILE A 143 -11.44 -3.23 -7.28
CA ILE A 143 -10.41 -3.74 -8.19
C ILE A 143 -9.07 -3.02 -7.96
N THR A 144 -9.10 -1.70 -7.84
CA THR A 144 -7.90 -0.89 -7.57
C THR A 144 -7.29 -1.29 -6.24
N GLY A 145 -8.07 -1.40 -5.16
CA GLY A 145 -7.57 -1.86 -3.86
C GLY A 145 -6.87 -3.23 -3.93
N PHE A 146 -7.49 -4.20 -4.60
CA PHE A 146 -6.90 -5.54 -4.77
C PHE A 146 -5.61 -5.52 -5.61
N GLN A 147 -5.55 -4.73 -6.67
CA GLN A 147 -4.34 -4.59 -7.49
C GLN A 147 -3.13 -4.05 -6.71
N PHE A 148 -3.37 -3.25 -5.65
CA PHE A 148 -2.29 -2.70 -4.83
C PHE A 148 -1.87 -3.66 -3.70
N LEU A 149 -2.72 -4.63 -3.36
CA LEU A 149 -2.45 -5.64 -2.33
C LEU A 149 -1.77 -6.91 -2.88
N GLN A 150 -1.72 -7.12 -4.20
CA GLN A 150 -1.18 -8.30 -4.89
C GLN A 150 0.17 -8.03 -5.58
#